data_AF-A0A917XNS5-F1
#
_entry.id   AF-A0A917XNS5-F1
#
_cell.length_a   1.000
_cell.length_b   1.000
_cell.length_c   1.000
_cell.angle_alpha   90.00
_cell.angle_beta   90.00
_cell.angle_gamma   90.00
#
_symmetry.space_group_name_H-M   'P 1'
#
loop_
_entity.id
_entity.type
_entity.pdbx_description
1 polymer ?
#
loop_
_entity_poly.entity_id
_entity_poly.type
_entity_poly.pdbx_seq_one_letter_code
_entity_poly.pdbx_strand_id
1 'polypeptide(L)' 'MRRSDRSSLRRAFPGRGSATAREAQALAGRTYAAYASANRTCGIGTSRATGRPYRHLLEFVGELTRPR' A
#
# COMPACT_ATOMS: atom_id res chain seq x y z
N MET A 1 -19.35 -7.11 12.32
CA MET A 1 -19.35 -6.26 11.12
C MET A 1 -20.09 -6.98 9.98
N ARG A 2 -21.32 -6.56 9.65
CA ARG A 2 -22.16 -7.22 8.62
C ARG A 2 -21.65 -6.86 7.21
N ARG A 3 -21.71 -7.80 6.26
CA ARG A 3 -21.31 -7.57 4.84
C ARG A 3 -21.99 -6.34 4.21
N SER A 4 -23.23 -6.02 4.58
CA SER A 4 -23.96 -4.84 4.09
C SER A 4 -23.33 -3.50 4.48
N ASP A 5 -22.52 -3.45 5.52
CA ASP A 5 -21.89 -2.21 5.97
C ASP A 5 -20.58 -1.89 5.21
N ARG A 6 -20.07 -2.88 4.47
CA ARG A 6 -18.86 -2.72 3.66
C ARG A 6 -19.15 -2.11 2.28
N SER A 7 -20.37 -2.29 1.77
CA SER A 7 -20.81 -1.72 0.49
C SER A 7 -21.12 -0.23 0.60
N SER A 8 -21.71 0.23 1.71
CA SER A 8 -21.95 1.65 2.00
C SER A 8 -20.64 2.46 2.05
N LEU A 9 -19.62 1.94 2.74
CA LEU A 9 -18.31 2.58 2.87
C LEU A 9 -17.56 2.76 1.54
N ARG A 10 -17.75 1.87 0.56
CA ARG A 10 -17.12 1.99 -0.77
C ARG A 10 -17.69 3.15 -1.58
N ARG A 11 -18.98 3.43 -1.48
CA ARG A 11 -19.63 4.54 -2.21
C ARG A 11 -19.26 5.90 -1.64
N ALA A 12 -19.09 6.00 -0.32
CA ALA A 12 -18.76 7.27 0.34
C ALA A 12 -17.32 7.75 0.09
N PHE A 13 -16.40 6.85 -0.30
CA PHE A 13 -14.99 7.17 -0.52
C PHE A 13 -14.45 6.46 -1.78
N PRO A 14 -14.67 7.03 -2.99
CA PRO A 14 -14.29 6.39 -4.26
C PRO A 14 -12.78 6.14 -4.45
N GLY A 15 -11.93 6.55 -3.50
CA GLY A 15 -10.49 6.26 -3.47
C GLY A 15 -10.01 5.26 -2.40
N ARG A 16 -10.88 4.64 -1.57
CA ARG A 16 -10.49 3.58 -0.61
C ARG A 16 -10.31 2.23 -1.32
N GLY A 17 -9.41 2.17 -2.29
CA GLY A 17 -9.00 0.93 -2.95
C GLY A 17 -7.71 0.41 -2.35
N SER A 18 -7.52 -0.92 -2.35
CA SER A 18 -6.16 -1.44 -2.33
C SER A 18 -5.51 -1.18 -3.70
N ALA A 19 -4.17 -1.21 -3.77
CA ALA A 19 -3.48 -1.11 -5.06
C ALA A 19 -4.06 -2.15 -6.03
N THR A 20 -4.57 -1.67 -7.16
CA THR A 20 -5.10 -2.51 -8.22
C THR A 20 -3.95 -3.22 -8.95
N ALA A 21 -4.25 -4.35 -9.60
CA ALA A 21 -3.25 -5.07 -10.40
C ALA A 21 -2.60 -4.16 -11.47
N ARG A 22 -3.38 -3.24 -12.06
CA ARG A 22 -2.89 -2.27 -13.04
C ARG A 22 -1.89 -1.27 -12.45
N GLU A 23 -2.17 -0.76 -11.24
CA GLU A 23 -1.26 0.15 -10.55
C GLU A 23 0.03 -0.57 -10.13
N ALA A 24 -0.06 -1.83 -9.69
CA ALA A 24 1.12 -2.64 -9.38
C ALA A 24 1.96 -2.93 -10.63
N GLN A 25 1.33 -3.23 -11.77
CA GLN A 25 2.02 -3.43 -13.05
C GLN A 25 2.72 -2.16 -13.54
N ALA A 26 2.13 -0.98 -13.33
CA ALA A 26 2.78 0.30 -13.69
C ALA A 26 4.10 0.54 -12.93
N LEU A 27 4.25 -0.08 -11.76
CA LEU A 27 5.45 -0.03 -10.93
C LEU A 27 6.43 -1.19 -11.23
N ALA A 28 5.98 -2.23 -11.94
CA ALA A 28 6.80 -3.38 -12.30
C ALA A 28 7.88 -2.99 -13.32
N GLY A 29 9.05 -3.64 -13.23
CA GLY A 29 10.19 -3.39 -14.13
C GLY A 29 11.00 -2.12 -13.83
N ARG A 30 10.62 -1.34 -12.82
CA ARG A 30 11.39 -0.18 -12.34
C ARG A 30 12.09 -0.47 -11.03
N THR A 31 13.27 0.13 -10.86
CA THR A 31 14.03 0.06 -9.61
C THR A 31 13.95 1.41 -8.91
N TYR A 32 13.60 1.38 -7.64
CA TYR A 32 13.51 2.56 -6.79
C TYR A 32 14.44 2.40 -5.59
N ALA A 33 14.88 3.51 -5.00
CA ALA A 33 15.69 3.49 -3.78
C ALA A 33 14.95 2.86 -2.58
N ALA A 34 13.62 2.98 -2.55
CA ALA A 34 12.77 2.35 -1.56
C ALA A 34 11.39 2.03 -2.14
N TYR A 35 10.77 0.97 -1.61
CA TYR A 35 9.39 0.57 -1.92
C TYR A 35 8.54 0.80 -0.68
N ALA A 36 7.60 1.75 -0.77
CA ALA A 36 6.83 2.21 0.39
C ALA A 36 5.32 2.24 0.13
N SER A 37 4.53 1.99 1.17
CA SER A 37 3.07 2.11 1.13
C SER A 37 2.55 2.79 2.40
N ALA A 38 1.58 3.70 2.25
CA ALA A 38 0.85 4.32 3.35
C ALA A 38 -0.24 3.42 3.95
N ASN A 39 -0.51 2.27 3.33
CA ASN A 39 -1.50 1.31 3.79
C ASN A 39 -0.87 -0.09 3.81
N ARG A 40 -0.87 -0.74 4.98
CA ARG A 40 -0.22 -2.05 5.17
C ARG A 40 -0.79 -3.12 4.22
N THR A 41 -2.11 -3.14 4.03
CA THR A 41 -2.78 -4.10 3.16
C THR A 41 -2.39 -3.89 1.70
N CYS A 42 -2.33 -2.64 1.23
CA CYS A 42 -1.82 -2.33 -0.11
C CYS A 42 -0.38 -2.77 -0.28
N GLY A 43 0.48 -2.49 0.71
CA GLY A 43 1.89 -2.89 0.67
C GLY A 43 2.06 -4.40 0.52
N ILE A 44 1.30 -5.20 1.28
CA ILE A 44 1.30 -6.67 1.14
C ILE A 44 0.86 -7.10 -0.26
N GLY A 45 -0.20 -6.49 -0.80
CA GLY A 45 -0.68 -6.77 -2.16
C GLY A 45 0.37 -6.43 -3.23
N THR A 46 0.95 -5.24 -3.17
CA THR A 46 1.95 -4.77 -4.13
C THR A 46 3.25 -5.57 -4.03
N SER A 47 3.67 -5.97 -2.82
CA SER A 47 4.83 -6.85 -2.66
C SER A 47 4.64 -8.19 -3.37
N ARG A 48 3.46 -8.80 -3.25
CA ARG A 48 3.13 -10.05 -3.95
C ARG A 48 3.07 -9.87 -5.46
N ALA A 49 2.51 -8.75 -5.93
CA ALA A 49 2.33 -8.48 -7.35
C ALA A 49 3.63 -8.10 -8.08
N THR A 50 4.56 -7.44 -7.38
CA THR A 50 5.80 -6.90 -7.98
C THR A 50 7.06 -7.67 -7.59
N GLY A 51 6.99 -8.53 -6.56
CA GLY A 51 8.15 -9.21 -5.98
C GLY A 51 9.08 -8.28 -5.20
N ARG A 52 8.68 -7.04 -4.91
CA ARG A 52 9.49 -6.03 -4.21
C ARG A 52 9.09 -5.88 -2.74
N PRO A 53 10.01 -5.56 -1.82
CA PRO A 53 9.71 -5.51 -0.39
C PRO A 53 9.07 -4.17 0.02
N TYR A 54 7.76 -3.99 -0.20
CA TYR A 54 7.07 -2.78 0.25
C TYR A 54 6.97 -2.71 1.78
N ARG A 55 7.44 -1.60 2.36
CA ARG A 55 7.38 -1.28 3.79
C ARG A 55 6.41 -0.15 4.09
N HIS A 56 5.95 -0.06 5.34
CA HIS A 56 5.05 1.03 5.72
C HIS A 56 5.80 2.37 5.82
N LEU A 57 5.20 3.46 5.34
CA LEU A 57 5.85 4.79 5.38
C LEU A 57 6.33 5.20 6.77
N LEU A 58 5.56 4.90 7.81
CA LEU A 58 5.94 5.23 9.19
C LEU A 58 7.15 4.44 9.71
N GLU A 59 7.45 3.28 9.13
CA GLU A 59 8.69 2.57 9.49
C GLU A 59 9.92 3.36 9.02
N PHE A 60 9.88 3.89 7.79
CA PHE A 60 10.95 4.76 7.28
C PHE A 60 11.09 6.04 8.09
N VAL A 61 9.96 6.70 8.40
CA VAL A 61 9.98 7.90 9.24
C VAL A 61 10.60 7.57 10.60
N GLY A 62 10.17 6.48 11.23
CA GLY A 62 10.70 6.05 12.52
C GLY A 62 12.20 5.75 12.50
N GLU A 63 12.73 5.18 11.42
CA GLU A 63 14.17 4.96 11.24
C GLU A 63 14.94 6.29 11.14
N LEU A 64 14.38 7.26 10.42
CA LEU A 64 15.04 8.54 10.17
C LEU A 64 14.93 9.54 11.34
N THR A 65 13.91 9.41 12.18
CA THR A 65 13.64 10.34 13.28
C THR A 65 14.00 9.80 14.67
N ARG A 66 14.57 8.58 14.77
CA ARG A 66 15.05 8.07 16.06
C ARG A 66 16.23 8.91 16.56
N PRO A 67 16.26 9.25 17.86
CA PRO A 67 17.45 9.83 18.47
C PRO A 67 18.65 8.91 18.24
N ARG A 68 19.82 9.51 18.00
CA ARG A 68 21.09 8.79 17.90
C ARG A 68 21.68 8.53 19.27
#